data_AF-A0A412FW88-F1
#
_entry.id   AF-A0A412FW88-F1
#
_cell.length_a   1.000
_cell.length_b   1.000
_cell.length_c   1.000
_cell.angle_alpha   90.00
_cell.angle_beta   90.00
_cell.angle_gamma   90.00
#
_symmetry.space_group_name_H-M   'P 1'
#
loop_
_entity.id
_entity.type
_entity.pdbx_description
1 polymer ?
#
loop_
_entity_poly.entity_id
_entity_poly.type
_entity_poly.pdbx_seq_one_letter_code
_entity_poly.pdbx_strand_id
1 'polypeptide(L)'
;MFIMIGAGSGHRKKAYLGVRVCPQCGKLSHFYLVEQARQVSVFFVPVVRWGKHWGIACSRCKAGFEIAESEKDFCLKQAQWMPSEKQMNEVIEYLGAQLQSGEEPEIETLRERVRLRFDFHVDDRSFEEIVKGLRQAADRQRQFQQFY
;
A
#
# COMPACT_ATOMS: atom_id res chain seq x y z
N MET A 1 -1.98 -16.35 41.27
CA MET A 1 -1.73 -15.32 40.23
C MET A 1 -1.05 -16.02 39.06
N PHE A 2 -1.64 -16.01 37.87
CA PHE A 2 -1.07 -16.64 36.68
C PHE A 2 -0.48 -15.56 35.78
N ILE A 3 0.81 -15.65 35.43
CA ILE A 3 1.47 -14.75 34.48
C ILE A 3 1.58 -15.51 33.14
N MET A 4 0.94 -15.00 32.10
CA MET A 4 1.10 -15.53 30.73
C MET A 4 2.26 -14.83 30.04
N ILE A 5 3.31 -15.59 29.71
CA ILE A 5 4.49 -15.12 28.96
C ILE A 5 4.45 -15.73 27.56
N GLY A 6 4.55 -14.89 26.54
CA GLY A 6 4.64 -15.31 25.14
C GLY A 6 5.91 -14.78 24.48
N ALA A 7 6.54 -15.59 23.62
CA ALA A 7 7.67 -15.18 22.78
C ALA A 7 7.30 -15.34 21.30
N GLY A 8 7.65 -14.35 20.46
CA GLY A 8 7.36 -14.39 19.03
C GLY A 8 7.91 -13.21 18.25
N SER A 9 7.58 -13.14 16.95
CA SER A 9 7.92 -12.01 16.08
C SER A 9 6.74 -11.06 15.94
N GLY A 10 6.94 -9.77 16.22
CA GLY A 10 5.93 -8.73 16.07
C GLY A 10 6.22 -7.82 14.87
N HIS A 11 5.20 -7.58 14.04
CA HIS A 11 5.25 -6.67 12.91
C HIS A 11 4.56 -5.35 13.26
N ARG A 12 5.15 -4.20 12.92
CA ARG A 12 4.55 -2.88 13.12
C ARG A 12 4.67 -2.04 11.85
N LYS A 13 3.55 -1.56 11.31
CA LYS A 13 3.55 -0.53 10.25
C LYS A 13 4.13 0.76 10.82
N LYS A 14 5.03 1.39 10.08
CA LYS A 14 5.78 2.57 10.52
C LYS A 14 5.52 3.79 9.67
N ALA A 15 5.44 3.59 8.36
CA ALA A 15 5.14 4.65 7.42
C ALA A 15 4.41 4.09 6.20
N TYR A 16 3.59 4.93 5.60
CA TYR A 16 2.90 4.64 4.35
C TYR A 16 3.78 5.00 3.16
N LEU A 17 3.87 4.13 2.16
CA LEU A 17 4.74 4.26 1.00
C LEU A 17 3.97 4.28 -0.32
N GLY A 18 2.70 4.70 -0.28
CA GLY A 18 1.87 4.83 -1.48
C GLY A 18 1.28 3.51 -1.99
N VAL A 19 0.87 3.55 -3.25
CA VAL A 19 0.14 2.48 -3.94
C VAL A 19 0.89 2.10 -5.19
N ARG A 20 0.97 0.80 -5.45
CA ARG A 20 1.50 0.24 -6.71
C ARG A 20 0.90 -1.13 -6.97
N VAL A 21 1.04 -1.65 -8.18
CA VAL A 21 0.69 -3.04 -8.48
C VAL A 21 1.69 -3.95 -7.76
N CYS A 22 1.18 -4.83 -6.90
CA CYS A 22 2.05 -5.75 -6.17
C CYS A 22 2.64 -6.80 -7.13
N PRO A 23 3.97 -6.98 -7.18
CA PRO A 23 4.60 -7.95 -8.09
C PRO A 23 4.28 -9.40 -7.72
N GLN A 24 3.89 -9.66 -6.46
CA GLN A 24 3.58 -11.01 -5.98
C GLN A 24 2.11 -11.40 -6.22
N CYS A 25 1.15 -10.50 -5.97
CA CYS A 25 -0.27 -10.83 -6.13
C CYS A 25 -0.93 -10.20 -7.37
N GLY A 26 -0.24 -9.34 -8.11
CA GLY A 26 -0.72 -8.71 -9.34
C GLY A 26 -1.95 -7.81 -9.16
N LYS A 27 -2.14 -7.27 -7.95
CA LYS A 27 -3.26 -6.39 -7.60
C LYS A 27 -2.72 -5.04 -7.16
N LEU A 28 -3.46 -3.97 -7.50
CA LEU A 28 -3.22 -2.65 -6.93
C LEU A 28 -3.31 -2.75 -5.39
N SER A 29 -2.28 -2.29 -4.69
CA SER A 29 -2.17 -2.46 -3.24
C SER A 29 -1.33 -1.36 -2.59
N HIS A 30 -1.66 -1.06 -1.35
CA HIS A 30 -0.90 -0.16 -0.49
C HIS A 30 0.38 -0.82 -0.01
N PHE A 31 1.44 -0.02 0.12
CA PHE A 31 2.71 -0.46 0.68
C PHE A 31 3.06 0.32 1.94
N TYR A 32 3.72 -0.36 2.87
CA TYR A 32 4.16 0.24 4.11
C TYR A 32 5.59 -0.17 4.41
N LEU A 33 6.31 0.76 5.05
CA LEU A 33 7.48 0.42 5.84
C LEU A 33 7.01 -0.32 7.09
N VAL A 34 7.55 -1.52 7.31
CA VAL A 34 7.25 -2.38 8.45
C VAL A 34 8.52 -2.64 9.24
N GLU A 35 8.40 -2.55 10.57
CA GLU A 35 9.40 -3.04 11.52
C GLU A 35 8.99 -4.45 11.96
N GLN A 36 9.89 -5.40 11.78
CA GLN A 36 9.78 -6.74 12.33
C GLN A 36 10.80 -6.87 13.47
N ALA A 37 10.36 -7.32 14.65
CA ALA A 37 11.26 -7.53 15.78
C ALA A 37 10.85 -8.78 16.55
N ARG A 38 11.83 -9.44 17.18
CA ARG A 38 11.54 -10.45 18.21
C ARG A 38 11.04 -9.74 19.45
N GLN A 39 10.03 -10.31 20.10
CA GLN A 39 9.42 -9.73 21.28
C GLN A 39 9.04 -10.79 22.31
N VAL A 40 9.12 -10.40 23.58
CA VAL A 40 8.49 -11.10 24.70
C VAL A 40 7.32 -10.26 25.17
N SER A 41 6.18 -10.90 25.34
CA SER A 41 4.95 -10.30 25.84
C SER A 41 4.53 -10.91 27.17
N VAL A 42 3.98 -10.07 28.03
CA VAL A 42 3.33 -10.46 29.29
C VAL A 42 1.88 -10.00 29.20
N PHE A 43 0.92 -10.92 29.39
CA PHE A 43 -0.51 -10.65 29.15
C PHE A 43 -0.77 -9.99 27.78
N PHE A 44 -0.11 -10.49 26.73
CA PHE A 44 -0.20 -9.97 25.35
C PHE A 44 0.36 -8.54 25.13
N VAL A 45 0.86 -7.88 26.17
CA VAL A 45 1.55 -6.60 26.06
C VAL A 45 3.05 -6.86 25.82
N PRO A 46 3.64 -6.44 24.68
CA PRO A 46 5.06 -6.64 24.42
C PRO A 46 5.90 -5.77 25.35
N VAL A 47 6.69 -6.40 26.22
CA VAL A 47 7.53 -5.73 27.24
C VAL A 47 8.96 -5.52 26.77
N VAL A 48 9.50 -6.44 25.97
CA VAL A 48 10.88 -6.36 25.46
C VAL A 48 10.87 -6.67 23.96
N ARG A 49 11.61 -5.87 23.17
CA ARG A 49 11.76 -6.04 21.71
C ARG A 49 13.23 -5.91 21.30
N TRP A 50 13.72 -6.82 20.47
CA TRP A 50 15.11 -6.83 19.97
C TRP A 50 15.21 -7.42 18.56
N GLY A 51 16.40 -7.30 17.93
CA GLY A 51 16.65 -7.78 16.57
C GLY A 51 15.69 -7.15 15.57
N LYS A 52 15.76 -5.82 15.43
CA LYS A 52 14.85 -5.07 14.56
C LYS A 52 15.30 -5.22 13.11
N HIS A 53 14.39 -5.64 12.27
CA HIS A 53 14.52 -5.74 10.83
C HIS A 53 13.48 -4.83 10.18
N TRP A 54 13.84 -4.29 9.02
CA TRP A 54 12.99 -3.34 8.29
C TRP A 54 12.64 -3.94 6.95
N GLY A 55 11.41 -3.73 6.51
CA GLY A 55 10.98 -4.18 5.20
C GLY A 55 9.87 -3.33 4.63
N ILE A 56 9.62 -3.52 3.34
CA ILE A 56 8.49 -2.90 2.65
C ILE A 56 7.50 -4.00 2.30
N ALA A 57 6.27 -3.93 2.81
CA ALA A 57 5.28 -4.99 2.63
C ALA A 57 3.98 -4.49 1.98
N CYS A 58 3.41 -5.37 1.17
CA CYS A 58 2.09 -5.22 0.57
C CYS A 58 1.00 -5.35 1.65
N SER A 59 0.01 -4.46 1.63
CA SER A 59 -1.13 -4.47 2.55
C SER A 59 -1.98 -5.73 2.41
N ARG A 60 -2.03 -6.30 1.19
CA ARG A 60 -2.96 -7.36 0.81
C ARG A 60 -2.41 -8.76 1.04
N CYS A 61 -1.32 -9.12 0.35
CA CYS A 61 -0.71 -10.47 0.48
C CYS A 61 0.38 -10.56 1.53
N LYS A 62 0.74 -9.44 2.20
CA LYS A 62 1.83 -9.34 3.19
C LYS A 62 3.23 -9.65 2.66
N ALA A 63 3.35 -10.07 1.39
CA ALA A 63 4.63 -10.22 0.75
C ALA A 63 5.36 -8.87 0.69
N GLY A 64 6.67 -8.92 0.89
CA GLY A 64 7.54 -7.77 0.97
C GLY A 64 8.98 -8.21 0.83
N PHE A 65 9.88 -7.24 0.89
CA PHE A 65 11.31 -7.48 0.92
C PHE A 65 11.92 -6.75 2.10
N GLU A 66 12.97 -7.33 2.66
CA GLU A 66 13.79 -6.69 3.70
C GLU A 66 14.62 -5.57 3.07
N ILE A 67 14.83 -4.50 3.82
CA ILE A 67 15.64 -3.35 3.42
C ILE A 67 16.74 -3.13 4.45
N ALA A 68 17.83 -2.50 4.02
CA ALA A 68 18.90 -2.12 4.93
C ALA A 68 18.43 -1.00 5.88
N GLU A 69 19.03 -0.93 7.07
CA GLU A 69 18.73 0.14 8.02
C GLU A 69 19.04 1.54 7.47
N SER A 70 20.01 1.66 6.56
CA SER A 70 20.32 2.92 5.86
C SER A 70 19.20 3.38 4.92
N GLU A 71 18.41 2.46 4.35
CA GLU A 71 17.31 2.77 3.42
C GLU A 71 16.02 3.15 4.14
N LYS A 72 15.87 2.71 5.40
CA LYS A 72 14.72 3.01 6.24
C LYS A 72 14.52 4.52 6.41
N ASP A 73 15.58 5.29 6.69
CA ASP A 73 15.45 6.74 6.91
C ASP A 73 15.05 7.48 5.62
N PHE A 74 15.47 6.98 4.46
CA PHE A 74 14.98 7.48 3.17
C PHE A 74 13.48 7.23 3.02
N CYS A 75 13.01 6.01 3.32
CA CYS A 75 11.58 5.67 3.26
C CYS A 75 10.75 6.53 4.22
N LEU A 76 11.24 6.79 5.44
CA LEU A 76 10.57 7.65 6.42
C LEU A 76 10.48 9.09 5.92
N LYS A 77 11.55 9.64 5.34
CA LYS A 77 11.55 10.99 4.76
C LYS A 77 10.60 11.09 3.57
N GLN A 78 10.60 10.09 2.69
CA GLN A 78 9.71 10.07 1.53
C GLN A 78 8.25 10.08 1.97
N ALA A 79 7.89 9.23 2.95
CA ALA A 79 6.52 9.12 3.46
C ALA A 79 5.94 10.42 4.04
N GLN A 80 6.77 11.38 4.48
CA GLN A 80 6.30 12.67 5.00
C GLN A 80 5.61 13.54 3.94
N TRP A 81 6.00 13.38 2.68
CA TRP A 81 5.48 14.18 1.56
C TRP A 81 4.48 13.42 0.70
N MET A 82 4.21 12.15 1.03
CA MET A 82 3.24 11.34 0.30
C MET A 82 1.83 11.63 0.79
N PRO A 83 0.82 11.57 -0.10
CA PRO A 83 -0.57 11.55 0.32
C PRO A 83 -0.81 10.38 1.27
N SER A 84 -1.68 10.59 2.25
CA SER A 84 -2.07 9.56 3.20
C SER A 84 -2.78 8.38 2.52
N GLU A 85 -2.85 7.24 3.20
CA GLU A 85 -3.61 6.08 2.72
C GLU A 85 -5.06 6.43 2.39
N LYS A 86 -5.70 7.27 3.23
CA LYS A 86 -7.08 7.72 3.01
C LYS A 86 -7.19 8.54 1.72
N GLN A 87 -6.32 9.53 1.54
CA GLN A 87 -6.28 10.34 0.32
C GLN A 87 -6.07 9.48 -0.93
N MET A 88 -5.17 8.49 -0.87
CA MET A 88 -4.95 7.59 -1.98
C MET A 88 -6.16 6.68 -2.27
N ASN A 89 -6.91 6.26 -1.25
CA ASN A 89 -8.15 5.51 -1.45
C ASN A 89 -9.21 6.35 -2.19
N GLU A 90 -9.36 7.62 -1.81
CA GLU A 90 -10.30 8.53 -2.48
C GLU A 90 -9.95 8.70 -3.97
N VAL A 91 -8.65 8.77 -4.31
CA VAL A 91 -8.18 8.81 -5.71
C VAL A 91 -8.50 7.52 -6.45
N ILE A 92 -8.25 6.36 -5.84
CA ILE A 92 -8.53 5.04 -6.43
C ILE A 92 -10.03 4.87 -6.69
N GLU A 93 -10.87 5.26 -5.72
CA GLU A 93 -12.33 5.20 -5.85
C GLU A 93 -12.82 6.13 -6.96
N TYR A 94 -12.33 7.37 -7.00
CA TYR A 94 -12.66 8.33 -8.04
C TYR A 94 -12.30 7.80 -9.43
N LEU A 95 -11.06 7.37 -9.62
CA LEU A 95 -10.59 6.81 -10.91
C LEU A 95 -11.32 5.51 -11.27
N GLY A 96 -11.63 4.67 -10.29
CA GLY A 96 -12.39 3.45 -10.48
C GLY A 96 -13.79 3.74 -11.05
N ALA A 97 -14.48 4.75 -10.51
CA ALA A 97 -15.78 5.19 -11.03
C ALA A 97 -15.68 5.76 -12.45
N GLN A 98 -14.63 6.54 -12.75
CA GLN A 98 -14.41 7.08 -14.09
C GLN A 98 -14.14 6.00 -15.14
N LEU A 99 -13.45 4.91 -14.78
CA LEU A 99 -13.17 3.81 -15.70
C LEU A 99 -14.36 2.87 -15.90
N GLN A 100 -15.36 2.91 -15.01
CA GLN A 100 -16.58 2.11 -15.13
C GLN A 100 -17.65 2.77 -16.01
N SER A 101 -17.52 4.06 -16.34
CA SER A 101 -18.53 4.80 -17.13
C SER A 101 -18.60 4.41 -18.61
N GLY A 102 -17.76 3.48 -19.07
CA GLY A 102 -17.74 2.97 -20.45
C GLY A 102 -16.90 3.81 -21.41
N GLU A 103 -16.48 5.01 -21.01
CA GLU A 103 -15.43 5.76 -21.69
C GLU A 103 -14.05 5.29 -21.19
N GLU A 104 -13.10 5.08 -22.11
CA GLU A 104 -11.69 4.90 -21.77
C GLU A 104 -10.92 6.20 -22.04
N PRO A 105 -10.99 7.19 -21.13
CA PRO A 105 -10.29 8.45 -21.31
C PRO A 105 -8.77 8.24 -21.37
N GLU A 106 -8.11 9.15 -22.08
CA GLU A 106 -6.66 9.22 -22.11
C GLU A 106 -6.09 9.43 -20.70
N ILE A 107 -4.88 8.92 -20.47
CA ILE A 107 -4.21 8.98 -19.16
C ILE A 107 -4.03 10.45 -18.72
N GLU A 108 -3.72 11.36 -19.65
CA GLU A 108 -3.55 12.77 -19.32
C GLU A 108 -4.86 13.44 -18.89
N THR A 109 -5.98 13.12 -19.54
CA THR A 109 -7.29 13.61 -19.13
C THR A 109 -7.65 13.15 -17.71
N LEU A 110 -7.38 11.89 -17.37
CA LEU A 110 -7.57 11.39 -16.00
C LEU A 110 -6.65 12.12 -15.00
N ARG A 111 -5.42 12.43 -15.41
CA ARG A 111 -4.43 13.13 -14.58
C ARG A 111 -4.90 14.54 -14.27
N GLU A 112 -5.34 15.30 -15.28
CA GLU A 112 -5.93 16.63 -15.11
C GLU A 112 -7.15 16.61 -14.20
N ARG A 113 -8.06 15.64 -14.39
CA ARG A 113 -9.23 15.46 -13.52
C ARG A 113 -8.84 15.24 -12.07
N VAL A 114 -7.84 14.41 -11.79
CA VAL A 114 -7.33 14.20 -10.43
C VAL A 114 -6.70 15.47 -9.88
N ARG A 115 -5.88 16.18 -10.66
CA ARG A 115 -5.26 17.46 -10.25
C ARG A 115 -6.29 18.55 -9.93
N LEU A 116 -7.41 18.59 -10.65
CA LEU A 116 -8.49 19.54 -10.40
C LEU A 116 -9.38 19.13 -9.22
N ARG A 117 -9.46 17.84 -8.92
CA ARG A 117 -10.37 17.29 -7.89
C ARG A 117 -9.77 17.29 -6.50
N PHE A 118 -8.47 17.02 -6.39
CA PHE A 118 -7.76 16.81 -5.13
C PHE A 118 -6.74 17.92 -4.89
N ASP A 119 -6.63 18.36 -3.63
CA ASP A 119 -5.75 19.46 -3.19
C ASP A 119 -4.31 19.00 -2.86
N PHE A 120 -3.98 17.75 -3.15
CA PHE A 120 -2.66 17.15 -2.93
C PHE A 120 -2.09 16.56 -4.22
N HIS A 121 -0.76 16.47 -4.28
CA HIS A 121 -0.06 15.93 -5.43
C HIS A 121 0.06 14.40 -5.35
N VAL A 122 -0.40 13.72 -6.40
CA VAL A 122 -0.08 12.31 -6.67
C VAL A 122 1.05 12.30 -7.69
N ASP A 123 2.17 11.66 -7.35
CA ASP A 123 3.31 11.57 -8.26
C ASP A 123 2.97 10.74 -9.50
N ASP A 124 3.61 11.06 -10.63
CA ASP A 124 3.26 10.48 -11.93
C ASP A 124 3.38 8.96 -11.95
N ARG A 125 4.39 8.41 -11.25
CA ARG A 125 4.61 6.96 -11.18
C ARG A 125 3.48 6.27 -10.41
N SER A 126 3.10 6.79 -9.25
CA SER A 126 1.98 6.26 -8.47
C SER A 126 0.66 6.36 -9.26
N PHE A 127 0.44 7.47 -9.96
CA PHE A 127 -0.74 7.68 -10.78
C PHE A 127 -0.85 6.63 -11.90
N GLU A 128 0.22 6.42 -12.66
CA GLU A 128 0.27 5.42 -13.72
C GLU A 128 0.02 3.99 -13.20
N GLU A 129 0.62 3.63 -12.07
CA GLU A 129 0.42 2.34 -11.42
C GLU A 129 -1.05 2.12 -10.98
N ILE A 130 -1.72 3.17 -10.49
CA ILE A 130 -3.14 3.13 -10.14
C ILE A 130 -4.00 2.88 -11.37
N VAL A 131 -3.83 3.70 -12.42
CA VAL A 131 -4.61 3.57 -13.66
C VAL A 131 -4.41 2.18 -14.28
N LYS A 132 -3.15 1.72 -14.36
CA LYS A 132 -2.81 0.38 -14.85
C LYS A 132 -3.48 -0.71 -14.02
N GLY A 133 -3.38 -0.63 -12.69
CA GLY A 133 -3.97 -1.62 -11.78
C GLY A 133 -5.49 -1.67 -11.86
N LEU A 134 -6.16 -0.53 -12.04
CA LEU A 134 -7.61 -0.44 -12.21
C LEU A 134 -8.08 -1.02 -13.55
N ARG A 135 -7.41 -0.67 -14.66
CA ARG A 135 -7.71 -1.24 -15.99
C ARG A 135 -7.58 -2.77 -15.98
N GLN A 136 -6.48 -3.30 -15.45
CA GLN A 136 -6.28 -4.74 -15.30
C GLN A 136 -7.32 -5.44 -14.41
N ALA A 137 -7.94 -4.71 -13.46
CA ALA A 137 -9.01 -5.25 -12.65
C ALA A 137 -10.34 -5.29 -13.43
N ALA A 138 -10.64 -4.22 -14.17
CA ALA A 138 -11.81 -4.13 -15.03
C ALA A 138 -11.79 -5.20 -16.14
N ASP A 139 -10.65 -5.41 -16.80
CA ASP A 139 -10.50 -6.42 -17.86
C ASP A 139 -10.75 -7.84 -17.33
N ARG A 140 -10.20 -8.17 -16.16
CA ARG A 140 -10.44 -9.47 -15.51
C ARG A 140 -11.92 -9.68 -15.17
N GLN A 141 -12.61 -8.63 -14.74
CA GLN A 141 -14.04 -8.70 -14.43
C GLN A 141 -14.87 -8.93 -15.70
N ARG A 142 -14.56 -8.24 -16.80
CA ARG A 142 -15.18 -8.46 -18.11
C ARG A 142 -14.96 -9.88 -18.61
N GLN A 143 -13.72 -10.39 -18.54
CA GLN A 143 -13.40 -11.77 -18.92
C GLN A 143 -14.23 -12.78 -18.12
N PHE A 144 -14.31 -12.61 -16.80
CA PHE A 144 -15.10 -13.54 -15.95
C PHE A 144 -16.59 -13.52 -16.32
N GLN A 145 -17.15 -12.35 -16.63
CA GLN A 145 -18.54 -12.22 -17.09
C GLN A 145 -18.81 -12.86 -18.45
N GLN A 146 -17.79 -13.09 -19.29
CA GLN A 146 -17.97 -13.77 -20.58
C GLN A 146 -18.03 -15.30 -20.47
N PHE A 147 -17.62 -15.87 -19.33
CA PHE A 147 -17.64 -17.31 -19.07
C PHE A 147 -18.92 -17.79 -18.35
N TYR A 148 -19.79 -16.88 -17.94
CA TYR A 148 -21.08 -17.14 -17.27
C TYR A 148 -22.23 -16.53 -18.06
#